data_AF-A0A934DTI2-F1
#
_entry.id   AF-A0A934DTI2-F1
#
_cell.length_a   1.000
_cell.length_b   1.000
_cell.length_c   1.000
_cell.angle_alpha   90.00
_cell.angle_beta   90.00
_cell.angle_gamma   90.00
#
_symmetry.space_group_name_H-M   'P 1'
#
loop_
_entity.id
_entity.type
_entity.pdbx_description
1 polymer ?
#
loop_
_entity_poly.entity_id
_entity_poly.type
_entity_poly.pdbx_seq_one_letter_code
_entity_poly.pdbx_strand_id
1 'polypeptide(L)'
;MMNLPDPGLYRTTKPYPGHEDAIPANVLVYVGVNKDGVTFVVRPGSNRNNRWFWGEPTVPVRSPVWGQTLKNLPPEGFYTLPRDLEVGEGGRWLKNAVVQLGYNTEGQGILFVGEQHEKETRNILIFADRGFVIDDDLLYKLTWAPILPINE
;
A
#
# COMPACT_ATOMS: atom_id res chain seq x y z
N MET A 1 -0.73 1.56 29.55
CA MET A 1 -0.25 1.20 28.20
C MET A 1 -0.31 2.44 27.33
N MET A 2 0.78 2.76 26.61
CA MET A 2 0.70 3.80 25.57
C MET A 2 -0.14 3.26 24.42
N ASN A 3 -1.18 3.99 24.01
CA ASN A 3 -2.02 3.62 22.88
C ASN A 3 -1.30 4.00 21.57
N LEU A 4 -0.43 3.12 21.11
CA LEU A 4 0.35 3.28 19.88
C LEU A 4 -0.40 2.66 18.69
N PRO A 5 -0.17 3.16 17.46
CA PRO A 5 -0.83 2.63 16.27
C PRO A 5 -0.48 1.15 16.04
N ASP A 6 -1.48 0.39 15.59
CA ASP A 6 -1.30 -1.02 15.23
C ASP A 6 -0.35 -1.16 14.02
N PRO A 7 0.36 -2.30 13.87
CA PRO A 7 1.19 -2.54 12.71
C PRO A 7 0.40 -2.46 11.40
N GLY A 8 0.92 -1.75 10.40
CA GLY A 8 0.23 -1.57 9.12
C GLY A 8 0.76 -0.41 8.28
N LEU A 9 0.07 -0.15 7.17
CA LEU A 9 0.36 0.97 6.28
C LEU A 9 -0.46 2.19 6.66
N TYR A 10 0.19 3.35 6.63
CA TYR A 10 -0.43 4.62 6.98
C TYR A 10 0.03 5.74 6.04
N ARG A 11 -0.85 6.72 5.86
CA ARG A 11 -0.49 8.05 5.35
C ARG A 11 -0.37 8.99 6.55
N THR A 12 0.76 9.70 6.66
CA THR A 12 0.95 10.72 7.69
C THR A 12 0.05 11.92 7.39
N THR A 13 -0.55 12.51 8.44
CA THR A 13 -1.34 13.76 8.32
C THR A 13 -0.61 14.95 8.96
N LYS A 14 0.37 14.66 9.80
CA LYS A 14 1.27 15.61 10.46
C LYS A 14 2.70 15.07 10.40
N PRO A 15 3.72 15.94 10.38
CA PRO A 15 5.10 15.48 10.46
C PRO A 15 5.36 14.82 11.82
N TYR A 16 6.30 13.87 11.88
CA TYR A 16 6.66 13.22 13.14
C TYR A 16 7.55 14.14 13.98
N PRO A 17 7.21 14.41 15.26
CA PRO A 17 7.98 15.34 16.10
C PRO A 17 9.46 14.92 16.26
N GLY A 18 10.38 15.84 15.99
CA GLY A 18 11.82 15.64 16.08
C GLY A 18 12.44 14.88 14.90
N HIS A 19 11.63 14.48 13.91
CA HIS A 19 12.07 13.84 12.66
C HIS A 19 11.28 14.37 11.47
N GLU A 20 10.93 15.66 11.48
CA GLU A 20 10.03 16.29 10.52
C GLU A 20 10.56 16.17 9.08
N ASP A 21 11.88 16.24 8.90
CA ASP A 21 12.54 16.09 7.59
C ASP A 21 12.45 14.66 7.05
N ALA A 22 12.55 13.66 7.93
CA ALA A 22 12.52 12.25 7.55
C ALA A 22 11.09 11.73 7.37
N ILE A 23 10.17 12.21 8.18
CA ILE A 23 8.76 11.80 8.20
C ILE A 23 7.88 13.06 8.20
N PRO A 24 7.75 13.72 7.03
CA PRO A 24 6.86 14.86 6.88
C PRO A 24 5.39 14.43 6.84
N ALA A 25 4.48 15.40 6.73
CA ALA A 25 3.07 15.13 6.46
C ALA A 25 2.84 14.64 5.02
N ASN A 26 1.72 13.95 4.78
CA ASN A 26 1.28 13.44 3.47
C ASN A 26 2.25 12.45 2.84
N VAL A 27 2.83 11.57 3.66
CA VAL A 27 3.73 10.54 3.16
C VAL A 27 3.34 9.14 3.61
N LEU A 28 3.66 8.15 2.78
CA LEU A 28 3.49 6.73 3.10
C LEU A 28 4.47 6.31 4.19
N VAL A 29 3.98 5.58 5.20
CA VAL A 29 4.83 4.94 6.21
C VAL A 29 4.31 3.55 6.54
N TYR A 30 5.22 2.67 6.94
CA TYR A 30 4.89 1.45 7.63
C TYR A 30 5.12 1.63 9.13
N VAL A 31 4.13 1.26 9.93
CA VAL A 31 4.28 1.09 11.38
C VAL A 31 4.44 -0.40 11.65
N GLY A 32 5.48 -0.75 12.39
CA GLY A 32 5.76 -2.13 12.78
C GLY A 32 6.12 -2.23 14.26
N VAL A 33 6.26 -3.46 14.75
CA VAL A 33 6.77 -3.75 16.09
C VAL A 33 7.98 -4.67 15.93
N ASN A 34 9.11 -4.29 16.50
CA ASN A 34 10.32 -5.10 16.43
C ASN A 34 10.26 -6.30 17.41
N LYS A 35 11.28 -7.16 17.39
CA LYS A 35 11.34 -8.36 18.26
C LYS A 35 11.33 -8.03 19.75
N ASP A 36 11.75 -6.83 20.13
CA ASP A 36 11.78 -6.35 21.52
C ASP A 36 10.47 -5.67 21.94
N GLY A 37 9.45 -5.67 21.08
CA GLY A 37 8.15 -5.05 21.36
C GLY A 37 8.10 -3.53 21.15
N VAL A 38 9.15 -2.93 20.57
CA VAL A 38 9.20 -1.50 20.29
C VAL A 38 8.48 -1.19 18.98
N THR A 39 7.44 -0.36 19.05
CA THR A 39 6.77 0.19 17.87
C THR A 39 7.72 1.14 17.15
N PHE A 40 7.85 0.97 15.84
CA PHE A 40 8.66 1.83 14.97
C PHE A 40 7.85 2.27 13.76
N VAL A 41 8.31 3.35 13.13
CA VAL A 41 7.81 3.85 11.86
C VAL A 41 8.95 3.96 10.86
N VAL A 42 8.66 3.69 9.59
CA VAL A 42 9.66 3.77 8.52
C VAL A 42 9.05 4.19 7.19
N ARG A 43 9.85 4.89 6.39
CA ARG A 43 9.51 5.28 5.02
C ARG A 43 9.81 4.14 4.04
N PRO A 44 9.18 4.13 2.85
CA PRO A 44 9.48 3.14 1.84
C PRO A 44 10.95 3.20 1.42
N GLY A 45 11.60 2.04 1.27
CA GLY A 45 13.01 1.94 0.87
C GLY A 45 13.18 1.71 -0.63
N SER A 46 12.66 0.58 -1.13
CA SER A 46 12.69 0.23 -2.56
C SER A 46 11.37 -0.38 -3.00
N ASN A 47 11.03 -0.24 -4.28
CA ASN A 47 9.83 -0.86 -4.85
C ASN A 47 10.23 -1.98 -5.82
N ARG A 48 9.60 -3.15 -5.68
CA ARG A 48 9.76 -4.27 -6.63
C ARG A 48 8.43 -4.97 -6.82
N ASN A 49 8.05 -5.20 -8.08
CA ASN A 49 6.77 -5.82 -8.46
C ASN A 49 5.58 -5.10 -7.81
N ASN A 50 5.56 -3.76 -7.89
CA ASN A 50 4.50 -2.89 -7.39
C ASN A 50 4.24 -3.03 -5.88
N ARG A 51 5.29 -3.34 -5.10
CA ARG A 51 5.24 -3.46 -3.65
C ARG A 51 6.44 -2.80 -3.01
N TRP A 52 6.21 -2.15 -1.89
CA TRP A 52 7.27 -1.54 -1.09
C TRP A 52 8.00 -2.57 -0.24
N PHE A 53 9.33 -2.48 -0.32
CA PHE A 53 10.26 -3.10 0.61
C PHE A 53 10.70 -2.02 1.60
N TRP A 54 10.52 -2.35 2.87
CA TRP A 54 10.77 -1.45 4.00
C TRP A 54 12.20 -1.66 4.48
N GLY A 55 12.97 -0.57 4.52
CA GLY A 55 14.39 -0.61 4.85
C GLY A 55 14.69 -0.04 6.23
N GLU A 56 15.95 0.27 6.45
CA GLU A 56 16.46 1.04 7.60
C GLU A 56 16.90 2.44 7.11
N PRO A 57 16.96 3.46 8.00
CA PRO A 57 16.70 3.40 9.44
C PRO A 57 15.21 3.49 9.80
N THR A 58 14.81 2.74 10.81
CA THR A 58 13.51 2.86 11.49
C THR A 58 13.55 3.92 12.60
N VAL A 59 12.41 4.55 12.89
CA VAL A 59 12.27 5.55 13.95
C VAL A 59 11.32 5.02 15.04
N PRO A 60 11.73 4.93 16.32
CA PRO A 60 10.85 4.51 17.40
C PRO A 60 9.67 5.47 17.58
N VAL A 61 8.45 4.92 17.63
CA VAL A 61 7.22 5.71 17.85
C VAL A 61 7.01 5.89 19.35
N ARG A 62 7.15 7.14 19.82
CA ARG A 62 6.99 7.52 21.24
C ARG A 62 5.81 8.44 21.49
N SER A 63 5.13 8.89 20.44
CA SER A 63 4.00 9.83 20.53
C SER A 63 2.68 9.16 20.16
N PRO A 64 1.87 8.73 21.15
CA PRO A 64 0.51 8.23 20.92
C PRO A 64 -0.37 9.25 20.18
N VAL A 65 -0.22 10.54 20.49
CA VAL A 65 -1.01 11.62 19.88
C VAL A 65 -0.73 11.71 18.38
N TRP A 66 0.54 11.61 17.97
CA TRP A 66 0.87 11.57 16.54
C TRP A 66 0.33 10.32 15.86
N GLY A 67 0.47 9.15 16.50
CA GLY A 67 -0.07 7.89 15.99
C GLY A 67 -1.58 7.94 15.72
N GLN A 68 -2.34 8.61 16.58
CA GLN A 68 -3.79 8.80 16.41
C GLN A 68 -4.16 9.70 15.22
N THR A 69 -3.22 10.49 14.70
CA THR A 69 -3.46 11.33 13.51
C THR A 69 -3.28 10.57 12.20
N LEU A 70 -2.67 9.39 12.23
CA LEU A 70 -2.36 8.63 11.04
C LEU A 70 -3.64 8.17 10.33
N LYS A 71 -3.63 8.24 9.00
CA LYS A 71 -4.68 7.66 8.17
C LYS A 71 -4.29 6.23 7.80
N ASN A 72 -5.02 5.25 8.31
CA ASN A 72 -4.79 3.84 7.97
C ASN A 72 -5.05 3.58 6.48
N LEU A 73 -4.17 2.84 5.83
CA LEU A 73 -4.28 2.45 4.43
C LEU A 73 -4.48 0.93 4.33
N PRO A 74 -5.31 0.44 3.38
CA PRO A 74 -5.38 -0.99 3.07
C PRO A 74 -3.98 -1.57 2.77
N PRO A 75 -3.69 -2.81 3.16
CA PRO A 75 -2.40 -3.43 2.85
C PRO A 75 -2.16 -3.51 1.33
N GLU A 76 -0.91 -3.45 0.89
CA GLU A 76 -0.57 -3.79 -0.50
C GLU A 76 -0.94 -5.26 -0.76
N GLY A 77 -1.41 -5.57 -1.97
CA GLY A 77 -1.87 -6.92 -2.25
C GLY A 77 -2.79 -7.01 -3.45
N PHE A 78 -3.56 -8.08 -3.50
CA PHE A 78 -4.48 -8.35 -4.59
C PHE A 78 -5.92 -8.09 -4.16
N TYR A 79 -6.67 -7.46 -5.04
CA TYR A 79 -8.02 -7.01 -4.81
C TYR A 79 -8.88 -7.23 -6.05
N THR A 80 -10.19 -7.14 -5.89
CA THR A 80 -11.14 -7.02 -7.00
C THR A 80 -11.79 -5.65 -7.04
N LEU A 81 -12.06 -5.18 -8.27
CA LEU A 81 -12.76 -3.91 -8.49
C LEU A 81 -14.24 -4.00 -8.07
N PRO A 82 -14.76 -3.04 -7.28
CA PRO A 82 -16.16 -3.05 -6.86
C PRO A 82 -17.14 -2.64 -7.98
N ARG A 83 -16.64 -1.98 -9.03
CA ARG A 83 -17.37 -1.45 -10.18
C ARG A 83 -16.45 -1.33 -11.38
N ASP A 84 -17.03 -1.07 -12.55
CA ASP A 84 -16.25 -0.70 -13.73
C ASP A 84 -15.44 0.59 -13.46
N LEU A 85 -14.21 0.61 -13.97
CA LEU A 85 -13.27 1.73 -13.86
C LEU A 85 -12.85 2.16 -15.27
N GLU A 86 -13.18 3.40 -15.61
CA GLU A 86 -12.71 4.05 -16.84
C GLU A 86 -11.27 4.52 -16.62
N VAL A 87 -10.32 3.99 -17.38
CA VAL A 87 -8.88 4.27 -17.24
C VAL A 87 -8.34 5.13 -18.39
N GLY A 88 -9.15 6.09 -18.83
CA GLY A 88 -8.80 7.02 -19.91
C GLY A 88 -8.51 6.30 -21.23
N GLU A 89 -7.37 6.58 -21.85
CA GLU A 89 -6.93 5.91 -23.08
C GLU A 89 -6.70 4.39 -22.91
N GLY A 90 -6.60 3.90 -21.67
CA GLY A 90 -6.47 2.47 -21.35
C GLY A 90 -7.77 1.67 -21.44
N GLY A 91 -8.90 2.32 -21.79
CA GLY A 91 -10.20 1.68 -21.89
C GLY A 91 -10.90 1.52 -20.55
N ARG A 92 -11.58 0.39 -20.37
CA ARG A 92 -12.44 0.12 -19.20
C ARG A 92 -12.03 -1.18 -18.52
N TRP A 93 -11.70 -1.11 -17.24
CA TRP A 93 -11.54 -2.29 -16.40
C TRP A 93 -12.90 -2.67 -15.82
N LEU A 94 -13.25 -3.95 -15.92
CA LEU A 94 -14.57 -4.44 -15.53
C LEU A 94 -14.67 -4.65 -14.02
N LYS A 95 -15.87 -4.50 -13.48
CA LYS A 95 -16.20 -4.97 -12.13
C LYS A 95 -15.69 -6.41 -11.92
N ASN A 96 -15.16 -6.66 -10.73
CA ASN A 96 -14.51 -7.90 -10.31
C ASN A 96 -13.19 -8.24 -11.01
N ALA A 97 -12.65 -7.36 -11.87
CA ALA A 97 -11.29 -7.55 -12.38
C ALA A 97 -10.30 -7.64 -11.22
N VAL A 98 -9.36 -8.58 -11.34
CA VAL A 98 -8.27 -8.74 -10.36
C VAL A 98 -7.25 -7.64 -10.61
N VAL A 99 -6.93 -6.90 -9.55
CA VAL A 99 -5.96 -5.82 -9.56
C VAL A 99 -4.97 -6.02 -8.43
N GLN A 100 -3.74 -5.58 -8.63
CA GLN A 100 -2.77 -5.40 -7.57
C GLN A 100 -2.83 -3.95 -7.07
N LEU A 101 -2.98 -3.78 -5.76
CA LEU A 101 -2.87 -2.50 -5.08
C LEU A 101 -1.42 -2.28 -4.62
N GLY A 102 -0.84 -1.16 -5.05
CA GLY A 102 0.39 -0.58 -4.52
C GLY A 102 0.18 0.89 -4.17
N TYR A 103 1.24 1.57 -3.72
CA TYR A 103 1.19 2.99 -3.37
C TYR A 103 2.38 3.77 -3.94
N ASN A 104 2.22 5.08 -4.15
CA ASN A 104 3.37 5.97 -4.31
C ASN A 104 3.98 6.34 -2.94
N THR A 105 5.05 7.15 -2.93
CA THR A 105 5.72 7.59 -1.70
C THR A 105 4.88 8.53 -0.83
N GLU A 106 3.78 9.09 -1.36
CA GLU A 106 2.82 9.94 -0.66
C GLU A 106 1.65 9.13 -0.06
N GLY A 107 1.60 7.83 -0.36
CA GLY A 107 0.55 6.92 0.09
C GLY A 107 -0.72 7.01 -0.76
N GLN A 108 -0.64 7.54 -1.98
CA GLN A 108 -1.71 7.52 -2.96
C GLN A 108 -1.81 6.12 -3.59
N GLY A 109 -3.02 5.57 -3.62
CA GLY A 109 -3.27 4.22 -4.14
C GLY A 109 -3.05 4.14 -5.65
N ILE A 110 -2.43 3.06 -6.09
CA ILE A 110 -2.19 2.75 -7.50
C ILE A 110 -2.67 1.33 -7.77
N LEU A 111 -3.50 1.16 -8.79
CA LEU A 111 -3.99 -0.14 -9.24
C LEU A 111 -3.26 -0.59 -10.49
N PHE A 112 -2.83 -1.85 -10.50
CA PHE A 112 -2.24 -2.52 -11.65
C PHE A 112 -3.17 -3.67 -12.03
N VAL A 113 -3.69 -3.69 -13.26
CA VAL A 113 -4.65 -4.71 -13.68
C VAL A 113 -3.95 -6.04 -13.99
N GLY A 114 -4.58 -7.15 -13.61
CA GLY A 114 -4.15 -8.48 -14.01
C GLY A 114 -4.61 -8.78 -15.45
N GLU A 115 -3.66 -9.16 -16.30
CA GLU A 115 -3.85 -9.41 -17.71
C GLU A 115 -3.56 -10.88 -18.03
N GLN A 116 -4.40 -11.44 -18.89
CA GLN A 116 -4.11 -12.71 -19.55
C GLN A 116 -3.45 -12.41 -20.89
N HIS A 117 -2.30 -13.00 -21.15
CA HIS A 117 -1.55 -12.83 -22.39
C HIS A 117 -1.73 -14.08 -23.25
N GLU A 118 -2.43 -13.97 -24.39
CA GLU A 118 -2.77 -15.12 -25.26
C GLU A 118 -1.56 -15.93 -25.75
N LYS A 119 -0.40 -15.27 -25.86
CA LYS A 119 0.86 -15.88 -26.33
C LYS A 119 1.69 -16.49 -25.20
N GLU A 120 1.29 -16.28 -23.95
CA GLU A 120 1.98 -16.87 -22.80
C GLU A 120 1.61 -18.36 -22.72
N THR A 121 2.63 -19.22 -22.63
CA THR A 121 2.44 -20.67 -22.59
C THR A 121 2.16 -21.19 -21.18
N ARG A 122 2.50 -20.38 -20.17
CA ARG A 122 2.20 -20.67 -18.76
C ARG A 122 0.80 -20.19 -18.39
N ASN A 123 0.13 -20.90 -17.48
CA ASN A 123 -1.14 -20.44 -16.93
C ASN A 123 -0.91 -19.39 -15.83
N ILE A 124 -0.62 -18.15 -16.24
CA ILE A 124 -0.31 -17.05 -15.34
C ILE A 124 -1.13 -15.80 -15.67
N LEU A 125 -1.37 -14.98 -14.63
CA LEU A 125 -1.78 -13.60 -14.78
C LEU A 125 -0.53 -12.72 -14.68
N ILE A 126 -0.38 -11.79 -15.62
CA ILE A 126 0.68 -10.79 -15.62
C ILE A 126 0.05 -9.46 -15.21
N PHE A 127 0.62 -8.79 -14.22
CA PHE A 127 0.13 -7.47 -13.82
C PHE A 127 0.83 -6.38 -14.60
N ALA A 128 0.08 -5.38 -15.04
CA ALA A 128 0.62 -4.28 -15.84
C ALA A 128 1.76 -3.54 -15.11
N ASP A 129 2.76 -3.08 -15.86
CA ASP A 129 3.86 -2.26 -15.32
C ASP A 129 3.43 -0.80 -15.06
N ARG A 130 2.40 -0.33 -15.77
CA ARG A 130 1.80 1.00 -15.57
C ARG A 130 0.52 0.87 -14.77
N GLY A 131 0.47 1.59 -13.67
CA GLY A 131 -0.69 1.61 -12.78
C GLY A 131 -1.59 2.81 -13.03
N PHE A 132 -2.85 2.68 -12.60
CA PHE A 132 -3.83 3.75 -12.57
C PHE A 132 -3.95 4.28 -11.14
N VAL A 133 -3.72 5.58 -10.97
CA VAL A 133 -3.84 6.25 -9.68
C VAL A 133 -5.31 6.37 -9.29
N ILE A 134 -5.67 6.02 -8.07
CA ILE A 134 -7.04 6.04 -7.57
C ILE A 134 -7.22 7.04 -6.42
N ASP A 135 -8.45 7.49 -6.23
CA ASP A 135 -8.85 8.25 -5.06
C ASP A 135 -9.06 7.34 -3.83
N ASP A 136 -9.17 7.98 -2.66
CA ASP A 136 -9.37 7.27 -1.41
C ASP A 136 -10.78 6.62 -1.34
N ASP A 137 -11.78 7.12 -2.05
CA ASP A 137 -13.14 6.53 -2.07
C ASP A 137 -13.12 5.14 -2.72
N LEU A 138 -12.46 5.02 -3.87
CA LEU A 138 -12.27 3.73 -4.53
C LEU A 138 -11.35 2.82 -3.71
N LEU A 139 -10.27 3.36 -3.14
CA LEU A 139 -9.30 2.61 -2.33
C LEU A 139 -9.97 1.81 -1.22
N TYR A 140 -10.87 2.43 -0.44
CA TYR A 140 -11.55 1.78 0.67
C TYR A 140 -12.74 0.89 0.26
N LYS A 141 -13.11 0.88 -1.02
CA LYS A 141 -14.15 0.00 -1.58
C LYS A 141 -13.59 -1.25 -2.26
N LEU A 142 -12.27 -1.37 -2.38
CA LEU A 142 -11.63 -2.56 -2.91
C LEU A 142 -11.96 -3.78 -2.06
N THR A 143 -12.24 -4.91 -2.71
CA THR A 143 -12.50 -6.17 -2.02
C THR A 143 -11.24 -7.02 -2.03
N TRP A 144 -10.79 -7.49 -0.86
CA TRP A 144 -9.59 -8.33 -0.76
C TRP A 144 -9.76 -9.59 -1.61
N ALA A 145 -8.77 -9.88 -2.45
CA ALA A 145 -8.74 -11.04 -3.34
C ALA A 145 -7.51 -11.88 -3.00
N PRO A 146 -7.61 -12.78 -2.00
CA PRO A 146 -6.45 -13.53 -1.53
C PRO A 146 -5.90 -14.43 -2.64
N ILE A 147 -4.67 -14.16 -3.06
CA ILE A 147 -3.85 -15.09 -3.86
C ILE A 147 -2.93 -15.82 -2.88
N LEU A 148 -3.07 -17.14 -2.80
CA LEU A 148 -2.31 -17.96 -1.86
C LEU A 148 -0.84 -18.01 -2.31
N PRO A 149 0.12 -17.65 -1.42
CA PRO A 149 1.51 -17.90 -1.72
C PRO A 149 1.76 -19.40 -1.79
N ILE A 150 2.65 -19.82 -2.69
CA ILE A 150 3.28 -21.13 -2.57
C ILE A 150 4.41 -21.00 -1.55
N ASN A 151 4.47 -21.95 -0.60
CA ASN A 151 5.69 -22.14 0.17
C ASN A 151 6.64 -22.95 -0.72
N GLU A 152 7.76 -22.36 -1.12
CA GLU A 152 8.90 -23.11 -1.65
C GLU A 152 9.74 -23.69 -0.49
#